data_AF-A0A067RGJ4-F1
#
_entry.id   AF-A0A067RGJ4-F1
#
_cell.length_a   1.000
_cell.length_b   1.000
_cell.length_c   1.000
_cell.angle_alpha   90.00
_cell.angle_beta   90.00
_cell.angle_gamma   90.00
#
_symmetry.space_group_name_H-M   'P 1'
#
loop_
_entity.id
_entity.type
_entity.pdbx_description
1 polymer ?
#
loop_
_entity_poly.entity_id
_entity_poly.type
_entity_poly.pdbx_seq_one_letter_code
_entity_poly.pdbx_strand_id
1 'polypeptide(L)'
;MTLTTTVVSWMFVGLATAVTAATPCCPGSNLLNMEKTHCDEFPDAGLHINCNHSGIYILDPNFITDDAFTLDPVTGYLQSGHDIIQHEKFCLTRKLDENGTVSTLDIALVCFPEGEAVPANDHQYTIYSACVLISSFFLLVTLLVYMLVPELRDLQGKCLMCSMFSLCLAYISLAVLQLQSHNLSNTMCVSQAFFTYFWMLSAFFWLNVVSFNVWRTVIFHHFPLSDGQLLISFCVFAIGGPFLFLVVALATHHTPSANIIKPNFGVSSCWFDGELIT
;
A
#
# COMPACT_ATOMS: atom_id res chain seq x y z
N MET A 1 -13.46 29.19 75.81
CA MET A 1 -13.19 27.75 75.98
C MET A 1 -13.53 27.07 74.67
N THR A 2 -12.55 26.99 73.78
CA THR A 2 -12.63 26.45 72.43
C THR A 2 -11.76 25.21 72.40
N LEU A 3 -12.33 24.01 72.44
CA LEU A 3 -11.67 22.75 72.11
C LEU A 3 -12.68 21.61 72.33
N THR A 4 -13.12 20.96 71.25
CA THR A 4 -13.45 19.51 71.12
C THR A 4 -14.45 19.23 69.99
N THR A 5 -14.08 19.36 68.71
CA THR A 5 -14.86 18.72 67.61
C THR A 5 -14.08 18.34 66.33
N THR A 6 -12.74 18.38 66.26
CA THR A 6 -12.03 18.24 64.96
C THR A 6 -11.18 16.96 64.76
N VAL A 7 -11.51 15.81 65.37
CA VAL A 7 -10.58 14.63 65.32
C VAL A 7 -11.09 13.38 64.59
N VAL A 8 -12.28 13.36 63.97
CA VAL A 8 -12.81 12.07 63.40
C VAL A 8 -12.91 12.02 61.87
N SER A 9 -12.39 12.99 61.12
CA SER A 9 -12.58 13.02 59.64
C SER A 9 -11.33 12.70 58.79
N TRP A 10 -10.40 11.88 59.28
CA TRP A 10 -9.16 11.55 58.55
C TRP A 10 -8.79 10.06 58.51
N MET A 11 -9.78 9.17 58.48
CA MET A 11 -9.54 7.78 58.09
C MET A 11 -10.51 7.42 56.97
N PHE A 12 -10.01 6.71 55.96
CA PHE A 12 -10.65 6.38 54.68
C PHE A 12 -10.48 7.40 53.55
N VAL A 13 -9.24 7.86 53.31
CA VAL A 13 -8.78 8.03 51.93
C VAL A 13 -8.25 6.66 51.50
N GLY A 14 -9.17 5.80 51.07
CA GLY A 14 -8.81 4.55 50.41
C GLY A 14 -8.18 4.87 49.06
N LEU A 15 -7.01 4.29 48.79
CA LEU A 15 -6.45 4.21 47.44
C LEU A 15 -7.49 3.56 46.52
N ALA A 16 -8.20 4.38 45.75
CA ALA A 16 -8.72 3.93 44.47
C ALA A 16 -7.60 4.21 43.47
N THR A 17 -6.66 3.26 43.34
CA THR A 17 -5.93 3.14 42.08
C THR A 17 -6.97 2.77 41.04
N ALA A 18 -7.45 3.77 40.30
CA ALA A 18 -8.21 3.52 39.10
C ALA A 18 -7.31 2.70 38.18
N VAL A 19 -7.57 1.39 38.10
CA VAL A 19 -7.04 0.58 37.00
C VAL A 19 -7.72 1.15 35.76
N THR A 20 -6.98 1.95 34.99
CA THR A 20 -7.42 2.41 33.68
C THR A 20 -7.49 1.19 32.78
N ALA A 21 -8.66 0.54 32.76
CA ALA A 21 -8.95 -0.50 31.80
C ALA A 21 -8.83 0.11 30.39
N ALA A 22 -8.13 -0.58 29.49
CA ALA A 22 -7.98 -0.15 28.11
C ALA A 22 -9.36 0.06 27.44
N THR A 23 -9.43 1.04 26.55
CA THR A 23 -10.63 1.39 25.78
C THR A 23 -11.04 0.24 24.86
N PRO A 24 -12.28 -0.27 24.93
CA PRO A 24 -12.77 -1.27 23.99
C PRO A 24 -12.98 -0.63 22.61
N CYS A 25 -12.60 -1.30 21.52
CA CYS A 25 -12.81 -0.79 20.16
C CYS A 25 -14.27 -0.88 19.69
N CYS A 26 -15.00 -1.88 20.18
CA CYS A 26 -16.35 -2.18 19.74
C CYS A 26 -17.36 -2.08 20.89
N PRO A 27 -18.57 -1.55 20.63
CA PRO A 27 -19.64 -1.54 21.61
C PRO A 27 -20.13 -2.98 21.91
N GLY A 28 -20.78 -3.15 23.08
CA GLY A 28 -21.37 -4.43 23.46
C GLY A 28 -20.32 -5.50 23.80
N SER A 29 -20.32 -6.59 23.03
CA SER A 29 -19.43 -7.75 23.21
C SER A 29 -17.95 -7.50 22.88
N ASN A 30 -17.59 -6.32 22.36
CA ASN A 30 -16.23 -5.92 21.97
C ASN A 30 -15.54 -6.95 21.04
N LEU A 31 -16.27 -7.34 19.99
CA LEU A 31 -15.82 -8.29 18.97
C LEU A 31 -15.72 -7.60 17.62
N LEU A 32 -14.57 -7.78 16.97
CA LEU A 32 -14.30 -7.26 15.63
C LEU A 32 -14.35 -8.40 14.61
N ASN A 33 -15.17 -8.22 13.58
CA ASN A 33 -15.19 -9.09 12.42
C ASN A 33 -14.20 -8.57 11.36
N MET A 34 -13.12 -9.33 11.15
CA MET A 34 -12.04 -8.95 10.24
C MET A 34 -12.43 -9.01 8.76
N GLU A 35 -13.44 -9.79 8.38
CA GLU A 35 -13.85 -9.90 6.96
C GLU A 35 -14.49 -8.60 6.46
N LYS A 36 -15.13 -7.86 7.37
CA LYS A 36 -15.88 -6.64 7.03
C LYS A 36 -15.40 -5.40 7.77
N THR A 37 -14.41 -5.50 8.65
CA THR A 37 -13.92 -4.40 9.52
C THR A 37 -15.03 -3.73 10.34
N HIS A 38 -16.04 -4.51 10.73
CA HIS A 38 -17.20 -4.05 11.50
C HIS A 38 -17.28 -4.76 12.85
N CYS A 39 -17.88 -4.08 13.83
CA CYS A 39 -18.22 -4.70 15.10
C CYS A 39 -19.35 -5.71 14.91
N ASP A 40 -19.18 -6.92 15.45
CA ASP A 40 -20.04 -8.08 15.17
C ASP A 40 -21.53 -7.82 15.46
N GLU A 41 -21.80 -7.12 16.56
CA GLU A 41 -23.15 -6.85 17.07
C GLU A 41 -23.76 -5.55 16.51
N PHE A 42 -22.94 -4.68 15.90
CA PHE A 42 -23.34 -3.36 15.41
C PHE A 42 -22.63 -2.99 14.09
N PRO A 43 -23.16 -3.42 12.93
CA PRO A 43 -22.54 -3.14 11.64
C PRO A 43 -22.51 -1.64 11.27
N ASP A 44 -23.43 -0.83 11.81
CA ASP A 44 -23.49 0.62 11.56
C ASP A 44 -22.71 1.45 12.62
N ALA A 45 -22.20 0.82 13.68
CA ALA A 45 -21.39 1.51 14.67
C ALA A 45 -19.94 1.62 14.18
N GLY A 46 -19.43 2.85 14.15
CA GLY A 46 -18.01 3.08 13.97
C GLY A 46 -17.19 2.53 15.14
N LEU A 47 -15.91 2.26 14.90
CA LEU A 47 -14.95 1.92 15.94
C LEU A 47 -14.86 3.04 16.98
N HIS A 48 -14.69 2.68 18.25
CA HIS A 48 -14.45 3.61 19.35
C HIS A 48 -12.99 4.09 19.37
N ILE A 49 -12.46 4.45 18.20
CA ILE A 49 -11.14 5.04 18.03
C ILE A 49 -11.25 6.13 16.97
N ASN A 50 -10.78 7.33 17.29
CA ASN A 50 -10.79 8.45 16.36
C ASN A 50 -9.35 8.84 16.03
N CYS A 51 -8.88 8.41 14.87
CA CYS A 51 -7.53 8.68 14.42
C CYS A 51 -7.41 9.99 13.60
N ASN A 52 -8.44 10.85 13.60
CA ASN A 52 -8.42 12.20 13.02
C ASN A 52 -7.84 12.28 11.58
N HIS A 53 -8.17 11.25 10.78
CA HIS A 53 -7.75 11.00 9.38
C HIS A 53 -6.42 10.26 9.16
N SER A 54 -5.71 9.88 10.21
CA SER A 54 -4.62 8.89 10.11
C SER A 54 -5.19 7.47 9.97
N GLY A 55 -4.40 6.57 9.36
CA GLY A 55 -4.76 5.16 9.24
C GLY A 55 -4.81 4.44 10.59
N ILE A 56 -5.26 3.19 10.58
CA ILE A 56 -5.22 2.29 11.73
C ILE A 56 -4.37 1.09 11.34
N TYR A 57 -3.46 0.66 12.22
CA TYR A 57 -2.78 -0.64 12.10
C TYR A 57 -3.19 -1.57 13.24
N ILE A 58 -3.08 -2.87 12.99
CA ILE A 58 -3.56 -3.93 13.89
C ILE A 58 -2.35 -4.68 14.42
N LEU A 59 -2.28 -4.86 15.74
CA LEU A 59 -1.32 -5.74 16.40
C LEU A 59 -2.05 -7.03 16.81
N ASP A 60 -1.79 -8.14 16.10
CA ASP A 60 -2.42 -9.43 16.36
C ASP A 60 -1.39 -10.49 16.80
N PRO A 61 -1.20 -10.70 18.12
CA PRO A 61 -0.26 -11.68 18.64
C PRO A 61 -0.66 -13.14 18.33
N ASN A 62 -1.91 -13.40 17.91
CA ASN A 62 -2.32 -14.74 17.49
C ASN A 62 -1.80 -15.09 16.09
N PHE A 63 -1.51 -14.08 15.26
CA PHE A 63 -1.04 -14.26 13.89
C PHE A 63 0.48 -14.07 13.78
N ILE A 64 1.02 -13.00 14.40
CA ILE A 64 2.44 -12.65 14.39
C ILE A 64 2.94 -12.55 15.82
N THR A 65 3.96 -13.33 16.19
CA THR A 65 4.49 -13.33 17.56
C THR A 65 5.16 -12.02 17.95
N ASP A 66 5.68 -11.28 16.97
CA ASP A 66 6.33 -9.98 17.18
C ASP A 66 5.33 -8.84 17.40
N ASP A 67 4.03 -9.05 17.15
CA ASP A 67 2.95 -8.12 17.49
C ASP A 67 2.52 -8.21 18.97
N ALA A 68 3.31 -8.89 19.80
CA ALA A 68 3.04 -9.00 21.22
C ALA A 68 3.18 -7.63 21.92
N PHE A 69 2.08 -7.20 22.54
CA PHE A 69 2.03 -5.96 23.31
C PHE A 69 1.72 -6.21 24.78
N THR A 70 2.08 -5.25 25.62
CA THR A 70 1.78 -5.24 27.05
C THR A 70 1.13 -3.92 27.44
N LEU A 71 0.22 -3.95 28.42
CA LEU A 71 -0.37 -2.75 28.98
C LEU A 71 0.35 -2.39 30.27
N ASP A 72 0.79 -1.15 30.38
CA ASP A 72 1.31 -0.63 31.65
C ASP A 72 0.14 -0.47 32.65
N PRO A 73 0.16 -1.19 33.79
CA PRO A 73 -0.92 -1.17 34.77
C PRO A 73 -1.07 0.16 35.51
N VAL A 74 -0.07 1.07 35.42
CA VAL A 74 -0.08 2.37 36.11
C VAL A 74 -0.54 3.48 35.18
N THR A 75 0.00 3.52 33.96
CA THR A 75 -0.30 4.58 32.98
C THR A 75 -1.45 4.24 32.05
N GLY A 76 -1.77 2.95 31.88
CA GLY A 76 -2.73 2.48 30.89
C GLY A 76 -2.23 2.66 29.45
N TYR A 77 -0.92 2.81 29.24
CA TYR A 77 -0.29 2.90 27.94
C TYR A 77 0.01 1.51 27.39
N LEU A 78 -0.04 1.39 26.06
CA LEU A 78 0.30 0.17 25.35
C LEU A 78 1.78 0.22 24.96
N GLN A 79 2.52 -0.81 25.35
CA GLN A 79 3.91 -0.98 24.99
C GLN A 79 4.05 -2.15 24.01
N SER A 80 4.51 -1.85 22.81
CA SER A 80 4.85 -2.84 21.78
C SER A 80 6.34 -2.68 21.45
N GLY A 81 7.15 -3.66 21.82
CA GLY A 81 8.61 -3.56 21.73
C GLY A 81 9.18 -2.33 22.47
N HIS A 82 9.72 -1.38 21.70
CA HIS A 82 10.28 -0.11 22.21
C HIS A 82 9.30 1.08 22.16
N ASP A 83 8.15 0.92 21.51
CA ASP A 83 7.19 1.99 21.30
C ASP A 83 6.16 2.04 22.44
N ILE A 84 5.88 3.26 22.91
CA ILE A 84 4.92 3.53 23.97
C ILE A 84 3.77 4.35 23.37
N ILE A 85 2.58 3.76 23.36
CA ILE A 85 1.38 4.31 22.74
C ILE A 85 0.42 4.76 23.83
N GLN A 86 -0.03 6.01 23.72
CA GLN A 86 -0.94 6.65 24.68
C GLN A 86 -2.38 6.12 24.54
N HIS A 87 -3.13 6.17 25.63
CA HIS A 87 -4.49 5.62 25.75
C HIS A 87 -5.50 6.09 24.69
N GLU A 88 -5.34 7.31 24.15
CA GLU A 88 -6.25 7.87 23.13
C GLU A 88 -5.91 7.41 21.70
N LYS A 89 -4.74 6.78 21.52
CA LYS A 89 -4.22 6.33 20.22
C LYS A 89 -4.38 4.83 19.99
N PHE A 90 -4.95 4.10 20.92
CA PHE A 90 -5.25 2.69 20.72
C PHE A 90 -6.59 2.30 21.34
N CYS A 91 -7.12 1.18 20.89
CA CYS A 91 -8.21 0.49 21.54
C CYS A 91 -7.95 -1.03 21.47
N LEU A 92 -8.57 -1.80 22.36
CA LEU A 92 -8.44 -3.26 22.39
C LEU A 92 -9.76 -3.94 22.01
N THR A 93 -9.66 -5.05 21.29
CA THR A 93 -10.80 -5.88 20.91
C THR A 93 -10.37 -7.34 20.80
N ARG A 94 -11.33 -8.25 20.73
CA ARG A 94 -11.07 -9.63 20.30
C ARG A 94 -11.59 -9.85 18.88
N LYS A 95 -10.93 -10.72 18.14
CA LYS A 95 -11.34 -11.11 16.79
C LYS A 95 -12.31 -12.29 16.85
N LEU A 96 -13.27 -12.26 15.94
CA LEU A 96 -14.10 -13.39 15.58
C LEU A 96 -13.57 -13.97 14.26
N ASP A 97 -13.10 -15.22 14.29
CA ASP A 97 -12.66 -15.93 13.08
C ASP A 97 -13.86 -16.41 12.24
N GLU A 98 -13.61 -16.77 10.98
CA GLU A 98 -14.63 -17.23 10.01
C GLU A 98 -15.49 -18.41 10.52
N ASN A 99 -14.95 -19.22 11.43
CA ASN A 99 -15.65 -20.35 12.05
C ASN A 99 -16.53 -19.95 13.26
N GLY A 100 -16.64 -18.66 13.57
CA GLY A 100 -17.33 -18.15 14.76
C GLY A 100 -16.53 -18.37 16.06
N THR A 101 -15.25 -18.71 15.96
CA THR A 101 -14.37 -18.89 17.12
C THR A 101 -13.79 -17.54 17.54
N VAL A 102 -13.84 -17.25 18.84
CA VAL A 102 -13.28 -16.01 19.41
C VAL A 102 -11.80 -16.23 19.73
N SER A 103 -10.95 -15.31 19.30
CA SER A 103 -9.51 -15.35 19.59
C SER A 103 -9.24 -15.31 21.09
N THR A 104 -8.19 -16.02 21.52
CA THR A 104 -7.83 -16.16 22.94
C THR A 104 -7.11 -14.95 23.49
N LEU A 105 -6.37 -14.22 22.63
CA LEU A 105 -5.65 -13.01 22.99
C LEU A 105 -6.38 -11.77 22.45
N ASP A 106 -6.28 -10.67 23.20
CA ASP A 106 -6.73 -9.37 22.75
C ASP A 106 -5.84 -8.86 21.61
N ILE A 107 -6.45 -8.09 20.73
CA ILE A 107 -5.83 -7.43 19.57
C ILE A 107 -5.93 -5.93 19.82
N ALA A 108 -4.87 -5.20 19.49
CA ALA A 108 -4.86 -3.75 19.58
C ALA A 108 -5.03 -3.11 18.21
N LEU A 109 -5.96 -2.16 18.11
CA LEU A 109 -6.05 -1.24 16.97
C LEU A 109 -5.37 0.05 17.39
N VAL A 110 -4.37 0.46 16.63
CA VAL A 110 -3.56 1.64 16.95
C VAL A 110 -3.63 2.65 15.82
N CYS A 111 -3.83 3.92 16.18
CA CYS A 111 -3.74 5.02 15.24
C CYS A 111 -2.29 5.21 14.78
N PHE A 112 -2.10 5.44 13.48
CA PHE A 112 -0.83 5.97 13.02
C PHE A 112 -0.60 7.34 13.70
N PRO A 113 0.59 7.61 14.25
CA PRO A 113 0.89 8.90 14.85
C PRO A 113 0.63 10.03 13.85
N GLU A 114 -0.37 10.87 14.11
CA GLU A 114 -0.61 12.09 13.33
C GLU A 114 0.61 12.99 13.42
N GLY A 115 1.31 13.15 12.30
CA GLY A 115 2.58 13.86 12.20
C GLY A 115 3.78 12.95 11.90
N GLU A 116 3.60 11.64 12.00
CA GLU A 116 4.53 10.62 11.54
C GLU A 116 3.75 9.63 10.67
N ALA A 117 3.38 10.07 9.47
CA ALA A 117 3.60 9.19 8.33
C ALA A 117 5.05 8.71 8.52
N VAL A 118 5.26 7.39 8.65
CA VAL A 118 6.60 6.81 8.76
C VAL A 118 7.51 7.63 7.85
N PRO A 119 8.51 8.37 8.37
CA PRO A 119 9.48 8.99 7.51
C PRO A 119 10.31 7.85 6.96
N ALA A 120 9.78 7.10 5.99
CA ALA A 120 10.60 6.74 4.86
C ALA A 120 11.09 8.10 4.39
N ASN A 121 12.28 8.47 4.85
CA ASN A 121 12.82 9.85 4.89
C ASN A 121 12.12 10.69 3.83
N ASP A 122 11.44 11.79 4.15
CA ASP A 122 10.77 12.63 3.13
C ASP A 122 11.70 12.97 1.93
N HIS A 123 13.01 12.99 2.20
CA HIS A 123 14.08 12.99 1.21
C HIS A 123 14.11 11.79 0.26
N GLN A 124 13.93 10.54 0.68
CA GLN A 124 13.93 9.34 -0.17
C GLN A 124 12.86 9.37 -1.26
N TYR A 125 11.61 9.70 -0.95
CA TYR A 125 10.57 9.80 -1.98
C TYR A 125 10.83 10.97 -2.94
N THR A 126 11.26 12.11 -2.39
CA THR A 126 11.61 13.29 -3.19
C THR A 126 12.81 13.02 -4.11
N ILE A 127 13.86 12.38 -3.60
CA ILE A 127 15.05 12.01 -4.36
C ILE A 127 14.69 10.97 -5.42
N TYR A 128 13.92 9.94 -5.08
CA TYR A 128 13.49 8.93 -6.04
C TYR A 128 12.66 9.56 -7.16
N SER A 129 11.66 10.37 -6.83
CA SER A 129 10.82 11.06 -7.81
C SER A 129 11.67 11.99 -8.71
N ALA A 130 12.61 12.74 -8.14
CA ALA A 130 13.54 13.56 -8.89
C ALA A 130 14.41 12.73 -9.85
N CYS A 131 14.97 11.61 -9.38
CA CYS A 131 15.75 10.70 -10.21
C CYS A 131 14.91 10.14 -11.37
N VAL A 132 13.68 9.71 -11.11
CA VAL A 132 12.77 9.18 -12.13
C VAL A 132 12.42 10.25 -13.17
N LEU A 133 12.16 11.50 -12.75
CA LEU A 133 11.90 12.61 -13.65
C LEU A 133 13.12 12.96 -14.53
N ILE A 134 14.31 12.98 -13.94
CA ILE A 134 15.56 13.20 -14.68
C ILE A 134 15.76 12.08 -15.70
N SER A 135 15.60 10.82 -15.30
CA SER A 135 15.67 9.67 -16.21
C SER A 135 14.64 9.76 -17.33
N SER A 136 13.39 10.15 -17.02
CA SER A 136 12.34 10.34 -18.00
C SER A 136 12.68 11.43 -19.01
N PHE A 137 13.30 12.53 -18.57
CA PHE A 137 13.75 13.60 -19.47
C PHE A 137 14.83 13.11 -20.44
N PHE A 138 15.85 12.40 -19.95
CA PHE A 138 16.88 11.82 -20.82
C PHE A 138 16.32 10.77 -21.80
N LEU A 139 15.35 9.96 -21.37
CA LEU A 139 14.64 9.03 -22.25
C LEU A 139 13.88 9.76 -23.35
N LEU A 140 13.20 10.87 -23.02
CA LEU A 140 12.49 11.67 -24.00
C LEU A 140 13.43 12.32 -25.01
N VAL A 141 14.56 12.88 -24.56
CA VAL A 141 15.60 13.40 -25.47
C VAL A 141 16.12 12.30 -26.39
N THR A 142 16.36 11.10 -25.85
CA THR A 142 16.79 9.95 -26.67
C THR A 142 15.75 9.59 -27.71
N LEU A 143 14.46 9.53 -27.33
CA LEU A 143 13.35 9.27 -28.25
C LEU A 143 13.31 10.30 -29.39
N LEU A 144 13.49 11.59 -29.07
CA LEU A 144 13.53 12.66 -30.08
C LEU A 144 14.70 12.48 -31.06
N VAL A 145 15.90 12.13 -30.57
CA VAL A 145 17.06 11.86 -31.44
C VAL A 145 16.77 10.70 -32.40
N TYR A 146 16.20 9.59 -31.91
CA TYR A 146 15.82 8.45 -32.74
C TYR A 146 14.76 8.80 -33.80
N MET A 147 13.84 9.74 -33.49
CA MET A 147 12.86 10.21 -34.47
C MET A 147 13.48 11.13 -35.54
N LEU A 148 14.45 11.98 -35.16
CA LEU A 148 15.10 12.93 -36.06
C LEU A 148 16.10 12.27 -37.00
N VAL A 149 16.79 11.22 -36.57
CA VAL A 149 17.81 10.54 -37.38
C VAL A 149 17.15 9.43 -38.21
N PRO A 150 16.94 9.63 -39.52
CA PRO A 150 16.17 8.71 -40.32
C PRO A 150 16.85 7.35 -40.53
N GLU A 151 18.17 7.30 -40.41
CA GLU A 151 18.99 6.08 -40.51
C GLU A 151 18.75 5.10 -39.35
N LEU A 152 18.26 5.59 -38.20
CA LEU A 152 17.96 4.77 -37.01
C LEU A 152 16.50 4.29 -36.97
N ARG A 153 15.71 4.50 -38.03
CA ARG A 153 14.28 4.12 -38.10
C ARG A 153 14.05 2.77 -38.77
N ASP A 154 15.02 1.89 -38.67
CA ASP A 154 14.88 0.49 -39.02
C ASP A 154 13.90 -0.23 -38.06
N LEU A 155 13.63 -1.50 -38.30
CA LEU A 155 12.73 -2.29 -37.47
C LEU A 155 13.18 -2.32 -36.00
N GLN A 156 14.50 -2.41 -35.77
CA GLN A 156 15.11 -2.40 -34.44
C GLN A 156 14.87 -1.08 -33.72
N GLY A 157 15.14 0.04 -34.39
CA GLY A 157 14.93 1.37 -33.86
C GLY A 157 13.46 1.67 -33.57
N LYS A 158 12.53 1.19 -34.41
CA LYS A 158 11.08 1.30 -34.14
C LYS A 158 10.68 0.57 -32.85
N CYS A 159 11.14 -0.66 -32.65
CA CYS A 159 10.85 -1.40 -31.42
C CYS A 159 11.45 -0.71 -30.18
N LEU A 160 12.66 -0.18 -30.31
CA LEU A 160 13.35 0.53 -29.25
C LEU A 160 12.66 1.87 -28.92
N MET A 161 12.16 2.61 -29.91
CA MET A 161 11.34 3.81 -29.70
C MET A 161 10.04 3.47 -28.96
N CYS A 162 9.34 2.40 -29.32
CA CYS A 162 8.13 1.95 -28.61
C CYS A 162 8.42 1.56 -27.15
N SER A 163 9.56 0.90 -26.90
CA SER A 163 10.03 0.58 -25.55
C SER A 163 10.30 1.84 -24.73
N MET A 164 11.05 2.80 -25.28
CA MET A 164 11.37 4.06 -24.62
C MET A 164 10.13 4.89 -24.33
N PHE A 165 9.18 4.92 -25.27
CA PHE A 165 7.91 5.62 -25.10
C PHE A 165 7.09 5.01 -23.95
N SER A 166 6.96 3.68 -23.92
CA SER A 166 6.24 2.98 -22.84
C SER A 166 6.88 3.23 -21.48
N LEU A 167 8.22 3.19 -21.40
CA LEU A 167 8.96 3.44 -20.16
C LEU A 167 8.83 4.90 -19.70
N CYS A 168 8.86 5.86 -20.63
CA CYS A 168 8.65 7.28 -20.34
C CYS A 168 7.27 7.53 -19.73
N LEU A 169 6.21 6.96 -20.32
CA LEU A 169 4.86 7.06 -19.76
C LEU A 169 4.76 6.43 -18.37
N ALA A 170 5.36 5.26 -18.16
CA ALA A 170 5.37 4.59 -16.86
C ALA A 170 6.11 5.43 -15.79
N TYR A 171 7.22 6.07 -16.15
CA TYR A 171 8.01 6.89 -15.22
C TYR A 171 7.32 8.20 -14.88
N ILE A 172 6.71 8.87 -15.87
CA ILE A 172 5.91 10.08 -15.63
C ILE A 172 4.72 9.74 -14.73
N SER A 173 4.01 8.65 -15.01
CA SER A 173 2.85 8.26 -14.22
C SER A 173 3.23 7.86 -12.79
N LEU A 174 4.38 7.20 -12.61
CA LEU A 174 4.95 6.88 -11.29
C LEU A 174 5.36 8.14 -10.52
N ALA A 175 5.99 9.11 -11.17
CA ALA A 175 6.35 10.38 -10.53
C ALA A 175 5.10 11.15 -10.06
N VAL A 176 4.02 11.15 -10.86
CA VAL A 176 2.72 11.72 -10.46
C VAL A 176 2.15 11.02 -9.24
N LEU A 177 2.17 9.68 -9.21
CA LEU A 177 1.71 8.91 -8.04
C LEU A 177 2.49 9.26 -6.77
N GLN A 178 3.80 9.47 -6.87
CA GLN A 178 4.63 9.80 -5.72
C GLN A 178 4.45 11.23 -5.23
N LEU A 179 4.26 12.19 -6.15
CA LEU A 179 4.10 13.60 -5.79
C LEU A 179 2.68 13.94 -5.33
N GLN A 180 1.68 13.19 -5.78
CA GLN A 180 0.27 13.50 -5.55
C GLN A 180 -0.50 12.42 -4.79
N SER A 181 0.18 11.41 -4.22
CA SER A 181 -0.43 10.28 -3.50
C SER A 181 -1.50 10.73 -2.49
N HIS A 182 -1.24 11.82 -1.76
CA HIS A 182 -2.13 12.34 -0.72
C HIS A 182 -3.23 13.30 -1.23
N ASN A 183 -3.12 13.79 -2.46
CA ASN A 183 -4.04 14.79 -3.04
C ASN A 183 -4.99 14.21 -4.10
N LEU A 184 -4.78 12.95 -4.52
CA LEU A 184 -5.60 12.26 -5.49
C LEU A 184 -6.86 11.67 -4.84
N SER A 185 -8.01 11.79 -5.51
CA SER A 185 -9.20 11.04 -5.10
C SER A 185 -8.96 9.53 -5.25
N ASN A 186 -9.60 8.72 -4.41
CA ASN A 186 -9.40 7.25 -4.40
C ASN A 186 -9.58 6.62 -5.80
N THR A 187 -10.59 7.05 -6.55
CA THR A 187 -10.81 6.58 -7.93
C THR A 187 -9.68 6.96 -8.89
N MET A 188 -9.17 8.20 -8.81
CA MET A 188 -8.07 8.66 -9.67
C MET A 188 -6.76 7.95 -9.33
N CYS A 189 -6.49 7.78 -8.04
CA CYS A 189 -5.40 7.03 -7.46
C CYS A 189 -5.34 5.58 -8.00
N VAL A 190 -6.45 4.83 -7.89
CA VAL A 190 -6.57 3.46 -8.41
C VAL A 190 -6.40 3.43 -9.93
N SER A 191 -7.04 4.35 -10.66
CA SER A 191 -6.94 4.40 -12.13
C SER A 191 -5.50 4.66 -12.60
N GLN A 192 -4.77 5.53 -11.90
CA GLN A 192 -3.40 5.88 -12.21
C GLN A 192 -2.43 4.74 -11.86
N ALA A 193 -2.73 3.96 -10.81
CA ALA A 193 -1.98 2.74 -10.47
C ALA A 193 -2.07 1.71 -11.60
N PHE A 194 -3.28 1.40 -12.07
CA PHE A 194 -3.50 0.48 -13.18
C PHE A 194 -2.88 0.99 -14.49
N PHE A 195 -2.96 2.29 -14.76
CA PHE A 195 -2.31 2.91 -15.91
C PHE A 195 -0.78 2.69 -15.86
N THR A 196 -0.16 3.01 -14.72
CA THR A 196 1.28 2.83 -14.51
C THR A 196 1.69 1.35 -14.64
N TYR A 197 0.90 0.44 -14.05
CA TYR A 197 1.10 -0.99 -14.15
C TYR A 197 1.14 -1.48 -15.60
N PHE A 198 0.15 -1.06 -16.41
CA PHE A 198 0.07 -1.42 -17.82
C PHE A 198 1.29 -0.95 -18.61
N TRP A 199 1.72 0.30 -18.45
CA TRP A 199 2.85 0.84 -19.20
C TRP A 199 4.19 0.25 -18.78
N MET A 200 4.37 -0.01 -17.49
CA MET A 200 5.56 -0.71 -16.99
C MET A 200 5.67 -2.11 -17.59
N LEU A 201 4.56 -2.85 -17.60
CA LEU A 201 4.52 -4.19 -18.16
C LEU A 201 4.72 -4.17 -19.69
N SER A 202 4.09 -3.22 -20.39
CA SER A 202 4.35 -2.96 -21.82
C SER A 202 5.83 -2.73 -22.10
N ALA A 203 6.50 -1.90 -21.30
CA ALA A 203 7.94 -1.68 -21.47
C ALA A 203 8.76 -2.98 -21.33
N PHE A 204 8.44 -3.84 -20.36
CA PHE A 204 9.10 -5.15 -20.24
C PHE A 204 8.87 -6.05 -21.45
N PHE A 205 7.65 -6.12 -21.98
CA PHE A 205 7.38 -6.90 -23.18
C PHE A 205 8.12 -6.33 -24.41
N TRP A 206 8.19 -5.00 -24.56
CA TRP A 206 8.97 -4.35 -25.61
C TRP A 206 10.47 -4.64 -25.49
N LEU A 207 11.02 -4.67 -24.28
CA LEU A 207 12.42 -5.08 -24.06
C LEU A 207 12.67 -6.52 -24.53
N ASN A 208 11.73 -7.43 -24.22
CA ASN A 208 11.81 -8.81 -24.72
C ASN A 208 11.75 -8.88 -26.26
N VAL A 209 10.86 -8.08 -26.89
CA VAL A 209 10.79 -7.95 -28.36
C VAL A 209 12.11 -7.45 -28.93
N VAL A 210 12.72 -6.42 -28.33
CA VAL A 210 14.02 -5.88 -28.74
C VAL A 210 15.10 -6.95 -28.64
N SER A 211 15.20 -7.66 -27.52
CA SER A 211 16.17 -8.76 -27.35
C SER A 211 15.96 -9.87 -28.39
N PHE A 212 14.71 -10.25 -28.63
CA PHE A 212 14.37 -11.23 -29.66
C PHE A 212 14.72 -10.75 -31.07
N ASN A 213 14.50 -9.47 -31.39
CA ASN A 213 14.85 -8.91 -32.69
C ASN A 213 16.36 -8.89 -32.93
N VAL A 214 17.15 -8.55 -31.90
CA VAL A 214 18.63 -8.63 -31.96
C VAL A 214 19.07 -10.07 -32.15
N TRP A 215 18.57 -11.01 -31.33
CA TRP A 215 18.91 -12.43 -31.45
C TRP A 215 18.58 -12.98 -32.84
N ARG A 216 17.39 -12.68 -33.36
CA ARG A 216 16.98 -13.06 -34.71
C ARG A 216 17.96 -12.52 -35.75
N THR A 217 18.27 -11.23 -35.71
CA THR A 217 19.13 -10.58 -36.70
C THR A 217 20.51 -11.22 -36.75
N VAL A 218 21.03 -11.68 -35.61
CA VAL A 218 22.34 -12.34 -35.51
C VAL A 218 22.30 -13.79 -36.01
N ILE A 219 21.24 -14.55 -35.70
CA ILE A 219 21.18 -16.00 -35.96
C ILE A 219 20.55 -16.33 -37.32
N PHE A 220 19.50 -15.60 -37.71
CA PHE A 220 18.70 -15.89 -38.90
C PHE A 220 18.90 -14.81 -39.96
N HIS A 221 19.74 -15.11 -40.95
CA HIS A 221 20.03 -14.22 -42.07
C HIS A 221 18.83 -14.03 -43.03
N HIS A 222 17.90 -14.98 -43.07
CA HIS A 222 16.67 -14.91 -43.87
C HIS A 222 15.46 -15.21 -43.00
N PHE A 223 14.60 -14.21 -42.81
CA PHE A 223 13.33 -14.38 -42.14
C PHE A 223 12.17 -14.22 -43.15
N PRO A 224 11.16 -15.10 -43.15
CA PRO A 224 10.13 -15.11 -44.19
C PRO A 224 9.10 -13.97 -44.09
N LEU A 225 9.15 -13.15 -43.05
CA LEU A 225 8.20 -12.06 -42.79
C LEU A 225 8.79 -10.71 -43.19
N SER A 226 7.97 -9.84 -43.78
CA SER A 226 8.33 -8.44 -44.02
C SER A 226 8.45 -7.69 -42.69
N ASP A 227 9.35 -6.71 -42.61
CA ASP A 227 9.51 -5.81 -41.45
C ASP A 227 8.18 -5.22 -40.96
N GLY A 228 7.27 -4.88 -41.88
CA GLY A 228 5.96 -4.33 -41.51
C GLY A 228 5.06 -5.36 -40.82
N GLN A 229 5.01 -6.59 -41.32
CA GLN A 229 4.25 -7.68 -40.70
C GLN A 229 4.84 -8.04 -39.34
N LEU A 230 6.16 -7.98 -39.23
CA LEU A 230 6.83 -8.27 -37.98
C LEU A 230 6.57 -7.21 -36.92
N LEU A 231 6.63 -5.92 -37.30
CA LEU A 231 6.30 -4.83 -36.40
C LEU A 231 4.87 -4.97 -35.86
N ILE A 232 3.91 -5.34 -36.70
CA ILE A 232 2.53 -5.60 -36.26
C ILE A 232 2.48 -6.75 -35.26
N SER A 233 3.15 -7.88 -35.55
CA SER A 233 3.21 -9.02 -34.63
C SER A 233 3.82 -8.64 -33.28
N PHE A 234 4.87 -7.82 -33.30
CA PHE A 234 5.52 -7.31 -32.09
C PHE A 234 4.62 -6.36 -31.30
N CYS A 235 3.90 -5.45 -31.96
CA CYS A 235 2.91 -4.60 -31.29
C CYS A 235 1.81 -5.43 -30.62
N VAL A 236 1.27 -6.44 -31.32
CA VAL A 236 0.23 -7.31 -30.77
C VAL A 236 0.73 -8.06 -29.53
N PHE A 237 1.96 -8.58 -29.58
CA PHE A 237 2.57 -9.24 -28.42
C PHE A 237 2.83 -8.26 -27.26
N ALA A 238 3.47 -7.12 -27.56
CA ALA A 238 3.93 -6.19 -26.54
C ALA A 238 2.84 -5.32 -25.93
N ILE A 239 1.69 -5.16 -26.59
CA ILE A 239 0.52 -4.48 -26.03
C ILE A 239 -0.53 -5.49 -25.54
N GLY A 240 -0.75 -6.56 -26.28
CA GLY A 240 -1.74 -7.58 -25.95
C GLY A 240 -1.38 -8.39 -24.70
N GLY A 241 -0.10 -8.72 -24.52
CA GLY A 241 0.40 -9.36 -23.31
C GLY A 241 0.06 -8.55 -22.04
N PRO A 242 0.55 -7.31 -21.91
CA PRO A 242 0.22 -6.45 -20.77
C PRO A 242 -1.27 -6.21 -20.58
N PHE A 243 -2.04 -6.09 -21.66
CA PHE A 243 -3.49 -5.93 -21.58
C PHE A 243 -4.16 -7.16 -20.94
N LEU A 244 -3.72 -8.37 -21.29
CA LEU A 244 -4.23 -9.61 -20.69
C LEU A 244 -3.92 -9.66 -19.19
N PHE A 245 -2.69 -9.31 -18.78
CA PHE A 245 -2.33 -9.22 -17.37
C PHE A 245 -3.11 -8.13 -16.64
N LEU A 246 -3.38 -6.98 -17.27
CA LEU A 246 -4.20 -5.91 -16.72
C LEU A 246 -5.64 -6.39 -16.47
N VAL A 247 -6.24 -7.11 -17.42
CA VAL A 247 -7.59 -7.68 -17.25
C VAL A 247 -7.63 -8.68 -16.09
N VAL A 248 -6.60 -9.52 -15.95
CA VAL A 248 -6.48 -10.43 -14.81
C VAL A 248 -6.39 -9.65 -13.50
N ALA A 249 -5.54 -8.62 -13.43
CA ALA A 249 -5.38 -7.78 -12.24
C ALA A 249 -6.70 -7.07 -11.85
N LEU A 250 -7.45 -6.56 -12.82
CA LEU A 250 -8.77 -5.97 -12.60
C LEU A 250 -9.80 -7.01 -12.13
N ALA A 251 -9.80 -8.20 -12.72
CA ALA A 251 -10.69 -9.29 -12.31
C ALA A 251 -10.41 -9.71 -10.85
N THR A 252 -9.13 -9.82 -10.46
CA THR A 252 -8.76 -10.13 -9.08
C THR A 252 -9.12 -9.01 -8.11
N HIS A 253 -9.08 -7.75 -8.55
CA HIS A 253 -9.43 -6.60 -7.72
C HIS A 253 -10.94 -6.55 -7.40
N HIS A 254 -11.80 -6.90 -8.35
CA HIS A 254 -13.26 -6.89 -8.16
C HIS A 254 -13.84 -8.20 -7.59
N THR A 255 -13.07 -9.27 -7.54
CA THR A 255 -13.55 -10.56 -7.01
C THR A 255 -13.46 -10.58 -5.49
N PRO A 256 -14.57 -10.81 -4.76
CA PRO A 256 -14.60 -10.77 -3.30
C PRO A 256 -13.95 -11.97 -2.60
N SER A 257 -13.42 -12.96 -3.34
CA SER A 257 -12.85 -14.18 -2.76
C SER A 257 -11.61 -13.92 -1.90
N ALA A 258 -11.62 -14.44 -0.66
CA ALA A 258 -10.55 -14.32 0.33
C ALA A 258 -9.24 -15.07 -0.04
N ASN A 259 -9.30 -16.03 -0.97
CA ASN A 259 -8.16 -16.89 -1.33
C ASN A 259 -7.29 -16.35 -2.49
N ILE A 260 -7.52 -15.11 -2.96
CA ILE A 260 -6.80 -14.53 -4.09
C ILE A 260 -5.95 -13.37 -3.59
N ILE A 261 -4.65 -13.38 -3.90
CA ILE A 261 -3.72 -12.27 -3.61
C ILE A 261 -4.22 -11.03 -4.34
N LYS A 262 -4.72 -10.05 -3.57
CA LYS A 262 -5.19 -8.77 -4.10
C LYS A 262 -4.02 -7.79 -4.16
N PRO A 263 -3.88 -6.99 -5.23
CA PRO A 263 -2.84 -5.97 -5.31
C PRO A 263 -3.08 -4.77 -4.38
N ASN A 264 -4.21 -4.73 -3.65
CA ASN A 264 -4.57 -3.74 -2.62
C ASN A 264 -4.27 -2.27 -2.99
N PHE A 265 -4.46 -1.90 -4.26
CA PHE A 265 -4.33 -0.51 -4.69
C PHE A 265 -5.34 0.38 -3.96
N GLY A 266 -4.86 1.46 -3.34
CA GLY A 266 -5.71 2.49 -2.74
C GLY A 266 -6.24 2.19 -1.34
N VAL A 267 -5.68 1.21 -0.62
CA VAL A 267 -6.02 0.91 0.79
C VAL A 267 -5.17 1.75 1.76
N SER A 268 -3.84 1.77 1.59
CA SER A 268 -2.87 2.54 2.40
C SER A 268 -2.10 3.58 1.57
N SER A 269 -1.92 3.32 0.28
CA SER A 269 -1.20 4.15 -0.68
C SER A 269 -1.73 3.91 -2.10
N CYS A 270 -1.48 4.86 -3.02
CA CYS A 270 -1.89 4.74 -4.43
C CYS A 270 -1.07 3.77 -5.26
N TRP A 271 -0.07 3.13 -4.66
CA TRP A 271 0.77 2.13 -5.31
C TRP A 271 0.55 0.76 -4.65
N PHE A 272 1.25 -0.28 -5.12
CA PHE A 272 1.25 -1.57 -4.41
C PHE A 272 1.54 -1.32 -2.94
N ASP A 273 0.65 -1.81 -2.08
CA ASP A 273 0.93 -1.90 -0.66
C ASP A 273 2.07 -2.90 -0.55
N GLY A 274 3.28 -2.39 -0.38
CA GLY A 274 4.38 -3.23 0.02
C GLY A 274 4.08 -3.61 1.44
N GLU A 275 3.59 -4.83 1.66
CA GLU A 275 3.89 -5.51 2.92
C GLU A 275 5.41 -5.44 3.06
N LEU A 276 5.87 -4.46 3.84
CA LEU A 276 7.17 -4.51 4.44
C LEU A 276 7.09 -5.72 5.36
N ILE A 277 7.46 -6.86 4.81
CA ILE A 277 7.82 -8.04 5.57
C ILE A 277 9.08 -7.62 6.33
N THR A 278 8.88 -7.00 7.49
CA THR A 278 9.91 -6.85 8.52
C THR A 278 9.72 -7.94 9.53
#